data_AF-A0A0A0BBI0-F1
#
_entry.id   AF-A0A0A0BBI0-F1
#
_cell.length_a   1.000
_cell.length_b   1.000
_cell.length_c   1.000
_cell.angle_alpha   90.00
_cell.angle_beta   90.00
_cell.angle_gamma   90.00
#
_symmetry.space_group_name_H-M   'P 1'
#
loop_
_entity.id
_entity.type
_entity.pdbx_description
1 polymer ?
#
loop_
_entity_poly.entity_id
_entity_poly.type
_entity_poly.pdbx_seq_one_letter_code
_entity_poly.pdbx_strand_id
1 'polypeptide(L)'
;MGAAVDDDGASWRVGDLAHASGLTVRTLHHYDDVGLLRPERTSAGHRVYRRAHVERLYRISVLRRFGVSLDDIAAALDDPGWSLDGALRGQLAALEDQVLRTERLLHRLTDVTSGLAEASSGGDDAGPPASPRSSDVDACRRLLAVLEDTAVVATEPLRRIAVLVYADLEAAHRHLVDVFGLAPGPLHRDDDGTVVHGEVRTADGIVMLHRVAPEWRLASPATLGAATGMLVVTVQDVDAHHAAVVARGGTVTYPPTDQPYGVREYGALGPEGEPWSFWSPLTEPPPA
;
A
#
# COMPACT_ATOMS: atom_id res chain seq x y z
N MET A 1 9.06 28.16 -37.67
CA MET A 1 10.15 28.69 -38.53
C MET A 1 10.86 29.77 -37.74
N GLY A 2 12.06 29.63 -37.22
CA GLY A 2 12.98 28.51 -37.07
C GLY A 2 14.05 29.03 -36.13
N ALA A 3 14.34 28.32 -35.05
CA ALA A 3 15.55 28.52 -34.28
C ALA A 3 16.13 27.12 -34.11
N ALA A 4 17.22 26.89 -34.82
CA ALA A 4 17.99 25.66 -34.77
C ALA A 4 18.37 25.39 -33.31
N VAL A 5 18.08 24.17 -32.86
CA VAL A 5 18.58 23.63 -31.61
C VAL A 5 20.04 23.28 -31.86
N ASP A 6 20.95 24.11 -31.36
CA ASP A 6 22.37 23.76 -31.26
C ASP A 6 22.54 22.75 -30.11
N ASP A 7 22.78 21.50 -30.48
CA ASP A 7 22.75 20.29 -29.65
C ASP A 7 24.13 19.86 -29.10
N ASP A 8 24.98 20.77 -28.60
CA ASP A 8 26.31 20.33 -28.10
C ASP A 8 26.96 21.14 -26.94
N GLY A 9 26.20 21.96 -26.20
CA GLY A 9 26.84 22.87 -25.21
C GLY A 9 25.98 23.49 -24.10
N ALA A 10 24.80 22.97 -23.81
CA ALA A 10 23.96 23.53 -22.76
C ALA A 10 24.61 23.34 -21.38
N SER A 11 24.94 24.46 -20.73
CA SER A 11 25.54 24.49 -19.40
C SER A 11 24.73 25.41 -18.49
N TRP A 12 24.39 24.92 -17.30
CA TRP A 12 23.55 25.62 -16.33
C TRP A 12 24.40 26.15 -15.18
N ARG A 13 24.14 27.38 -14.76
CA ARG A 13 24.63 27.86 -13.46
C ARG A 13 23.74 27.29 -12.35
N VAL A 14 24.24 27.33 -11.12
CA VAL A 14 23.52 26.79 -9.96
C VAL A 14 22.12 27.41 -9.77
N GLY A 15 21.97 28.71 -10.04
CA GLY A 15 20.68 29.41 -9.98
C GLY A 15 19.70 28.94 -11.06
N ASP A 16 20.17 28.81 -12.30
CA ASP A 16 19.36 28.36 -13.43
C ASP A 16 18.91 26.91 -13.25
N LEU A 17 19.80 26.05 -12.74
CA LEU A 17 19.48 24.65 -12.44
C LEU A 17 18.50 24.53 -11.27
N ALA A 18 18.66 25.34 -10.22
CA ALA A 18 17.73 25.40 -9.09
C ALA A 18 16.32 25.79 -9.58
N HIS A 19 16.22 26.84 -10.39
CA HIS A 19 14.95 27.29 -10.96
C HIS A 19 14.30 26.22 -11.85
N ALA A 20 15.07 25.60 -12.75
CA ALA A 20 14.56 24.59 -13.67
C ALA A 20 14.17 23.26 -13.00
N SER A 21 14.85 22.88 -11.91
CA SER A 21 14.56 21.64 -11.17
C SER A 21 13.53 21.80 -10.04
N GLY A 22 13.14 23.04 -9.73
CA GLY A 22 12.29 23.35 -8.57
C GLY A 22 12.97 23.12 -7.22
N LEU A 23 14.30 22.90 -7.20
CA LEU A 23 15.10 22.74 -5.99
C LEU A 23 15.70 24.06 -5.55
N THR A 24 16.09 24.15 -4.28
CA THR A 24 16.80 25.33 -3.80
C THR A 24 18.30 25.24 -4.13
N VAL A 25 18.95 26.40 -4.31
CA VAL A 25 20.42 26.48 -4.42
C VAL A 25 21.11 25.80 -3.22
N ARG A 26 20.52 25.92 -2.02
CA ARG A 26 21.00 25.25 -0.80
C ARG A 26 21.00 23.72 -0.95
N THR A 27 19.97 23.15 -1.58
CA THR A 27 19.89 21.71 -1.85
C THR A 27 20.97 21.27 -2.84
N LEU A 28 21.21 22.05 -3.90
CA LEU A 28 22.26 21.74 -4.88
C LEU A 28 23.66 21.84 -4.27
N HIS A 29 23.91 22.81 -3.38
CA HIS A 29 25.17 22.88 -2.62
C HIS A 29 25.32 21.70 -1.68
N HIS A 30 24.25 21.33 -0.96
CA HIS A 30 24.30 20.16 -0.09
C HIS A 30 24.63 18.87 -0.89
N TYR A 31 24.07 18.69 -2.09
CA TYR A 31 24.40 17.56 -2.95
C TYR A 31 25.84 17.59 -3.48
N ASP A 32 26.42 18.76 -3.71
CA ASP A 32 27.86 18.92 -4.00
C ASP A 32 28.71 18.52 -2.77
N ASP A 33 28.35 19.02 -1.59
CA ASP A 33 29.10 18.79 -0.34
C ASP A 33 29.14 17.31 0.06
N VAL A 34 28.04 16.57 -0.11
CA VAL A 34 28.00 15.12 0.14
C VAL A 34 28.47 14.29 -1.07
N GLY A 35 28.95 14.95 -2.13
CA GLY A 35 29.51 14.30 -3.31
C GLY A 35 28.49 13.63 -4.24
N LEU A 36 27.19 13.82 -3.98
CA LEU A 36 26.08 13.23 -4.72
C LEU A 36 25.84 13.86 -6.09
N LEU A 37 26.11 15.16 -6.24
CA LEU A 37 26.08 15.87 -7.52
C LEU A 37 27.25 16.85 -7.63
N ARG A 38 28.36 16.38 -8.21
CA ARG A 38 29.60 17.16 -8.31
C ARG A 38 29.58 18.02 -9.58
N PRO A 39 29.52 19.36 -9.49
CA PRO A 39 29.57 20.24 -10.65
C PRO A 39 30.98 20.32 -11.23
N GLU A 40 31.05 20.70 -12.50
CA GLU A 40 32.30 21.18 -13.09
C GLU A 40 32.55 22.63 -12.67
N ARG A 41 33.80 23.10 -12.82
CA ARG A 41 34.17 24.48 -12.54
C ARG A 41 34.70 25.16 -13.79
N THR A 42 34.22 26.38 -14.04
CA THR A 42 34.82 27.28 -15.04
C THR A 42 36.24 27.68 -14.66
N SER A 43 37.00 28.23 -15.61
CA SER A 43 38.29 28.88 -15.37
C SER A 43 38.23 30.00 -14.31
N ALA A 44 37.08 30.66 -14.14
CA ALA A 44 36.82 31.67 -13.11
C ALA A 44 36.37 31.08 -11.76
N GLY A 45 36.34 29.75 -11.61
CA GLY A 45 36.00 29.06 -10.36
C GLY A 45 34.50 28.86 -10.08
N HIS A 46 33.61 29.35 -10.95
CA HIS A 46 32.15 29.16 -10.80
C HIS A 46 31.69 27.73 -11.14
N ARG A 47 30.69 27.23 -10.38
CA ARG A 47 30.03 25.93 -10.61
C ARG A 47 29.18 25.94 -11.88
N VAL A 48 29.36 24.90 -12.68
CA VAL A 48 28.63 24.69 -13.93
C VAL A 48 28.16 23.24 -14.01
N TYR A 49 26.91 23.08 -14.41
CA TYR A 49 26.27 21.78 -14.59
C TYR A 49 26.05 21.56 -16.08
N ARG A 50 26.39 20.36 -16.54
CA ARG A 50 26.12 19.87 -17.90
C ARG A 50 24.95 18.89 -17.91
N ARG A 51 24.54 18.45 -19.10
CA ARG A 51 23.42 17.52 -19.29
C ARG A 51 23.49 16.26 -18.41
N ALA A 52 24.67 15.65 -18.29
CA ALA A 52 24.86 14.49 -17.40
C ALA A 52 24.53 14.78 -15.92
N HIS A 53 24.80 15.99 -15.45
CA HIS A 53 24.45 16.41 -14.09
C HIS A 53 22.94 16.61 -13.93
N VAL A 54 22.27 17.13 -14.96
CA VAL A 54 20.82 17.28 -14.98
C VAL A 54 20.15 15.91 -14.96
N GLU A 55 20.61 14.96 -15.77
CA GLU A 55 20.13 13.57 -15.77
C GLU A 55 20.33 12.90 -14.41
N ARG A 56 21.51 13.07 -13.80
CA ARG A 56 21.77 12.58 -12.44
C ARG A 56 20.84 13.22 -11.41
N LEU A 57 20.57 14.52 -11.52
CA LEU A 57 19.65 15.23 -10.63
C LEU A 57 18.20 14.74 -10.74
N TYR A 58 17.73 14.43 -11.96
CA TYR A 58 16.43 13.79 -12.14
C TYR A 58 16.35 12.42 -11.47
N ARG A 59 17.39 11.59 -11.60
CA ARG A 59 17.46 10.27 -10.93
C ARG A 59 17.42 10.42 -9.41
N ILE A 60 18.22 11.33 -8.84
CA ILE A 60 18.20 11.66 -7.40
C ILE A 60 16.79 12.07 -6.95
N SER A 61 16.13 12.95 -7.72
CA SER A 61 14.82 13.50 -7.37
C SER A 61 13.73 12.41 -7.35
N VAL A 62 13.75 11.51 -8.34
CA VAL A 62 12.82 10.39 -8.42
C VAL A 62 13.03 9.43 -7.24
N LEU A 63 14.26 8.98 -7.00
CA LEU A 63 14.56 8.02 -5.93
C LEU A 63 14.25 8.58 -4.54
N ARG A 64 14.55 9.86 -4.30
CA ARG A 64 14.21 10.54 -3.04
C ARG A 64 12.70 10.58 -2.81
N ARG A 65 11.89 10.77 -3.87
CA ARG A 65 10.42 10.76 -3.75
C ARG A 65 9.88 9.38 -3.38
N PHE A 66 10.61 8.31 -3.70
CA PHE A 66 10.31 6.95 -3.29
C PHE A 66 10.92 6.55 -1.93
N GLY A 67 11.51 7.51 -1.20
CA GLY A 67 12.01 7.29 0.16
C GLY A 67 13.39 6.64 0.24
N VAL A 68 14.12 6.53 -0.89
CA VAL A 68 15.49 6.02 -0.90
C VAL A 68 16.42 7.07 -0.23
N SER A 69 17.32 6.61 0.64
CA SER A 69 18.24 7.48 1.37
C SER A 69 19.29 8.11 0.42
N LEU A 70 19.88 9.27 0.78
CA LEU A 70 20.88 9.91 -0.07
C LEU A 70 22.15 9.05 -0.24
N ASP A 71 22.51 8.28 0.79
CA ASP A 71 23.68 7.39 0.77
C ASP A 71 23.44 6.21 -0.18
N ASP A 72 22.26 5.60 -0.13
CA ASP A 72 21.88 4.52 -1.06
C ASP A 72 21.77 5.05 -2.49
N ILE A 73 21.25 6.27 -2.69
CA ILE A 73 21.20 6.92 -4.01
C ILE A 73 22.62 7.13 -4.54
N ALA A 74 23.56 7.59 -3.70
CA ALA A 74 24.95 7.80 -4.11
C ALA A 74 25.60 6.48 -4.53
N ALA A 75 25.53 5.45 -3.68
CA ALA A 75 26.08 4.13 -3.95
C ALA A 75 25.48 3.51 -5.23
N ALA A 76 24.17 3.65 -5.40
CA ALA A 76 23.47 3.12 -6.55
C ALA A 76 23.88 3.86 -7.84
N LEU A 77 23.91 5.21 -7.85
CA LEU A 77 24.24 5.97 -9.07
C LEU A 77 25.72 5.93 -9.46
N ASP A 78 26.61 5.45 -8.58
CA ASP A 78 28.04 5.27 -8.84
C ASP A 78 28.37 3.86 -9.34
N ASP A 79 27.43 2.91 -9.26
CA ASP A 79 27.54 1.56 -9.84
C ASP A 79 27.27 1.59 -11.36
N PRO A 80 28.23 1.16 -12.22
CA PRO A 80 28.03 1.06 -13.66
C PRO A 80 26.91 0.10 -14.08
N GLY A 81 26.59 -0.89 -13.24
CA GLY A 81 25.49 -1.84 -13.44
C GLY A 81 24.13 -1.32 -12.98
N TRP A 82 24.06 -0.10 -12.45
CA TRP A 82 22.85 0.47 -11.91
C TRP A 82 21.75 0.66 -12.96
N SER A 83 20.53 0.37 -12.55
CA SER A 83 19.32 0.74 -13.28
C SER A 83 18.29 1.34 -12.34
N LEU A 84 17.54 2.33 -12.84
CA LEU A 84 16.41 2.90 -12.11
C LEU A 84 15.40 1.81 -11.73
N ASP A 85 15.13 0.91 -12.68
CA ASP A 85 14.22 -0.21 -12.50
C ASP A 85 14.67 -1.18 -11.39
N GLY A 86 15.96 -1.54 -11.34
CA GLY A 86 16.51 -2.34 -10.24
C GLY A 86 16.42 -1.65 -8.89
N ALA A 87 16.70 -0.34 -8.82
CA ALA A 87 16.57 0.44 -7.59
C ALA A 87 15.12 0.54 -7.09
N LEU A 88 14.16 0.74 -8.00
CA LEU A 88 12.74 0.77 -7.66
C LEU A 88 12.24 -0.59 -7.17
N ARG A 89 12.68 -1.69 -7.80
CA ARG A 89 12.35 -3.05 -7.32
C ARG A 89 12.95 -3.34 -5.95
N GLY A 90 14.19 -2.91 -5.69
CA GLY A 90 14.82 -3.05 -4.38
C GLY A 90 14.05 -2.29 -3.29
N GLN A 91 13.65 -1.05 -3.58
CA GLN A 91 12.84 -0.25 -2.66
C GLN A 91 11.44 -0.84 -2.44
N LEU A 92 10.80 -1.37 -3.49
CA LEU A 92 9.53 -2.07 -3.38
C LEU A 92 9.65 -3.26 -2.42
N ALA A 93 10.64 -4.12 -2.60
CA ALA A 93 10.87 -5.27 -1.72
C ALA A 93 11.14 -4.86 -0.27
N ALA A 94 11.90 -3.77 -0.05
CA ALA A 94 12.16 -3.26 1.29
C ALA A 94 10.89 -2.72 1.98
N LEU A 95 10.02 -2.04 1.24
CA LEU A 95 8.75 -1.55 1.75
C LEU A 95 7.76 -2.69 2.03
N GLU A 96 7.71 -3.72 1.18
CA GLU A 96 6.90 -4.92 1.40
C GLU A 96 7.31 -5.65 2.69
N ASP A 97 8.62 -5.82 2.93
CA ASP A 97 9.15 -6.39 4.16
C ASP A 97 8.85 -5.51 5.39
N GLN A 98 8.88 -4.18 5.23
CA GLN A 98 8.44 -3.26 6.28
C GLN A 98 6.94 -3.41 6.60
N VAL A 99 6.08 -3.52 5.57
CA VAL A 99 4.64 -3.74 5.75
C VAL A 99 4.40 -5.02 6.56
N LEU A 100 5.04 -6.13 6.18
CA LEU A 100 4.90 -7.40 6.91
C LEU A 100 5.36 -7.29 8.37
N ARG A 101 6.47 -6.59 8.64
CA ARG A 101 6.91 -6.33 10.02
C ARG A 101 5.87 -5.54 10.82
N THR A 102 5.31 -4.49 10.22
CA THR A 102 4.29 -3.65 10.86
C THR A 102 3.00 -4.43 11.09
N GLU A 103 2.54 -5.21 10.11
CA GLU A 103 1.37 -6.08 10.24
C GLU A 103 1.56 -7.08 11.39
N ARG A 104 2.71 -7.75 11.48
CA ARG A 104 3.01 -8.65 12.62
C ARG A 104 2.95 -7.91 13.96
N LEU A 105 3.44 -6.67 14.02
CA LEU A 105 3.37 -5.87 15.24
C LEU A 105 1.92 -5.51 15.59
N LEU A 106 1.11 -5.14 14.60
CA LEU A 106 -0.31 -4.86 14.79
C LEU A 106 -1.04 -6.09 15.34
N HIS A 107 -0.85 -7.27 14.76
CA HIS A 107 -1.46 -8.51 15.26
C HIS A 107 -1.09 -8.77 16.72
N ARG A 108 0.21 -8.68 17.07
CA ARG A 108 0.66 -8.84 18.46
C ARG A 108 0.03 -7.84 19.42
N LEU A 109 -0.08 -6.57 19.01
CA LEU A 109 -0.72 -5.53 19.84
C LEU A 109 -2.21 -5.81 20.01
N THR A 110 -2.91 -6.19 18.94
CA THR A 110 -4.32 -6.58 18.99
C THR A 110 -4.53 -7.73 19.97
N ASP A 111 -3.74 -8.80 19.88
CA ASP A 111 -3.83 -9.97 20.75
C ASP A 111 -3.66 -9.59 22.23
N VAL A 112 -2.68 -8.74 22.53
CA VAL A 112 -2.48 -8.20 23.89
C VAL A 112 -3.70 -7.41 24.34
N THR A 113 -4.20 -6.48 23.51
CA THR A 113 -5.31 -5.61 23.92
C THR A 113 -6.59 -6.40 24.16
N SER A 114 -6.86 -7.41 23.33
CA SER A 114 -7.99 -8.32 23.53
C SER A 114 -7.84 -9.13 24.82
N GLY A 115 -6.65 -9.69 25.08
CA GLY A 115 -6.39 -10.41 26.33
C GLY A 115 -6.51 -9.55 27.60
N LEU A 116 -6.14 -8.27 27.52
CA LEU A 116 -6.33 -7.31 28.62
C LEU A 116 -7.81 -6.97 28.86
N ALA A 117 -8.62 -6.86 27.79
CA ALA A 117 -10.07 -6.66 27.90
C ALA A 117 -10.75 -7.86 28.56
N GLU A 118 -10.43 -9.08 28.13
CA GLU A 118 -10.97 -10.32 28.70
C GLU A 118 -10.63 -10.48 30.19
N ALA A 119 -9.38 -10.20 30.57
CA ALA A 119 -8.92 -10.26 31.96
C ALA A 119 -9.62 -9.24 32.87
N SER A 120 -10.07 -8.12 32.31
CA SER A 120 -10.80 -7.08 33.04
C SER A 120 -12.28 -7.43 33.21
N SER A 121 -12.87 -8.21 32.29
CA SER A 121 -14.26 -8.68 32.36
C SER A 121 -14.48 -9.94 33.21
N GLY A 122 -13.42 -10.68 33.54
CA GLY A 122 -13.48 -11.94 34.30
C GLY A 122 -13.34 -11.82 35.82
N GLY A 123 -13.37 -10.61 36.39
CA GLY A 123 -13.03 -10.34 37.78
C GLY A 123 -14.16 -9.74 38.61
N ASP A 124 -15.28 -10.43 38.75
CA ASP A 124 -16.37 -10.07 39.67
C ASP A 124 -16.53 -11.05 40.86
N ASP A 125 -15.54 -11.91 41.13
CA ASP A 125 -15.50 -12.69 42.37
C ASP A 125 -14.10 -12.77 43.01
N ALA A 126 -14.08 -12.43 44.30
CA ALA A 126 -13.05 -12.64 45.35
C ALA A 126 -11.70 -11.87 45.34
N GLY A 127 -11.61 -10.86 46.21
CA GLY A 127 -10.37 -10.43 46.90
C GLY A 127 -10.05 -8.93 46.82
N PRO A 128 -9.40 -8.32 47.85
CA PRO A 128 -9.05 -6.91 47.82
C PRO A 128 -8.10 -6.63 46.63
N PRO A 129 -8.23 -5.47 45.95
CA PRO A 129 -7.47 -5.21 44.74
C PRO A 129 -5.97 -5.23 45.05
N ALA A 130 -5.24 -6.10 44.35
CA ALA A 130 -3.79 -5.98 44.26
C ALA A 130 -3.46 -4.57 43.75
N SER A 131 -2.43 -3.95 44.32
CA SER A 131 -2.06 -2.56 43.97
C SER A 131 -1.85 -2.42 42.45
N PRO A 132 -2.37 -1.36 41.79
CA PRO A 132 -2.38 -1.21 40.33
C PRO A 132 -1.01 -1.25 39.65
N ARG A 133 0.09 -1.12 40.42
CA ARG A 133 1.46 -1.25 39.91
C ARG A 133 1.90 -2.70 39.63
N SER A 134 1.29 -3.71 40.26
CA SER A 134 1.68 -5.12 40.02
C SER A 134 1.04 -5.67 38.75
N SER A 135 -0.19 -5.25 38.42
CA SER A 135 -0.89 -5.65 37.19
C SER A 135 -0.18 -5.17 35.93
N ASP A 136 0.35 -3.95 35.94
CA ASP A 136 1.04 -3.35 34.78
C ASP A 136 2.38 -4.04 34.49
N VAL A 137 3.12 -4.43 35.52
CA VAL A 137 4.39 -5.14 35.35
C VAL A 137 4.16 -6.56 34.83
N ASP A 138 3.09 -7.23 35.27
CA ASP A 138 2.72 -8.56 34.78
C ASP A 138 2.14 -8.50 33.35
N ALA A 139 1.45 -7.41 32.98
CA ALA A 139 1.06 -7.11 31.61
C ALA A 139 2.29 -6.87 30.72
N CYS A 140 3.23 -6.01 31.16
CA CYS A 140 4.49 -5.77 30.47
C CYS A 140 5.35 -7.04 30.32
N ARG A 141 5.40 -7.92 31.33
CA ARG A 141 6.13 -9.19 31.26
C ARG A 141 5.53 -10.15 30.24
N ARG A 142 4.19 -10.23 30.17
CA ARG A 142 3.48 -10.99 29.12
C ARG A 142 3.73 -10.40 27.73
N LEU A 143 3.74 -9.08 27.61
CA LEU A 143 4.07 -8.36 26.37
C LEU A 143 5.48 -8.69 25.89
N LEU A 144 6.46 -8.64 26.79
CA LEU A 144 7.85 -8.98 26.48
C LEU A 144 8.00 -10.44 26.05
N ALA A 145 7.30 -11.38 26.69
CA ALA A 145 7.30 -12.78 26.26
C ALA A 145 6.72 -12.99 24.85
N VAL A 146 5.67 -12.25 24.46
CA VAL A 146 5.10 -12.26 23.09
C VAL A 146 6.04 -11.62 22.08
N LEU A 147 6.87 -10.65 22.49
CA LEU A 147 7.88 -10.02 21.64
C LEU A 147 9.15 -10.86 21.48
N GLU A 148 9.49 -11.67 22.48
CA GLU A 148 10.67 -12.57 22.50
C GLU A 148 10.48 -13.85 21.70
N ASP A 149 9.25 -14.22 21.31
CA ASP A 149 8.97 -15.33 20.39
C ASP A 149 9.31 -14.95 18.93
N THR A 150 10.55 -14.54 18.73
CA THR A 150 11.16 -14.17 17.45
C THR A 150 12.05 -15.31 16.96
N ALA A 151 11.50 -16.52 16.89
CA ALA A 151 11.96 -17.44 15.87
C ALA A 151 11.35 -16.96 14.55
N VAL A 152 12.17 -16.46 13.62
CA VAL A 152 11.76 -16.36 12.21
C VAL A 152 11.51 -17.79 11.74
N VAL A 153 10.27 -18.23 11.89
CA VAL A 153 9.83 -19.51 11.35
C VAL A 153 9.73 -19.29 9.85
N ALA A 154 10.69 -19.80 9.08
CA ALA A 154 10.74 -19.67 7.62
C ALA A 154 9.49 -20.22 6.90
N THR A 155 8.59 -20.89 7.64
CA THR A 155 7.32 -21.45 7.17
C THR A 155 6.11 -20.61 7.58
N GLU A 156 6.28 -19.42 8.16
CA GLU A 156 5.16 -18.54 8.50
C GLU A 156 4.47 -18.02 7.23
N PRO A 157 3.14 -18.21 7.09
CA PRO A 157 2.38 -17.59 6.01
C PRO A 157 2.47 -16.06 6.10
N LEU A 158 2.99 -15.41 5.06
CA LEU A 158 3.24 -13.97 5.07
C LEU A 158 2.01 -13.15 4.71
N ARG A 159 1.34 -13.49 3.59
CA ARG A 159 0.22 -12.73 3.06
C ARG A 159 -0.79 -13.64 2.40
N ARG A 160 -2.07 -13.39 2.66
CA ARG A 160 -3.18 -14.02 1.94
C ARG A 160 -3.55 -13.16 0.74
N ILE A 161 -3.69 -13.78 -0.43
CA ILE A 161 -4.29 -13.16 -1.61
C ILE A 161 -5.64 -13.83 -1.86
N ALA A 162 -6.70 -13.04 -1.97
CA ALA A 162 -8.01 -13.55 -2.36
C ALA A 162 -8.08 -13.71 -3.88
N VAL A 163 -8.69 -14.81 -4.34
CA VAL A 163 -9.00 -15.04 -5.75
C VAL A 163 -10.51 -15.07 -5.89
N LEU A 164 -11.06 -14.17 -6.70
CA LEU A 164 -12.47 -14.14 -7.07
C LEU A 164 -12.67 -14.70 -8.47
N VAL A 165 -13.75 -15.45 -8.67
CA VAL A 165 -14.03 -16.11 -9.94
C VAL A 165 -15.22 -15.44 -10.60
N TYR A 166 -15.03 -14.97 -11.83
CA TYR A 166 -16.08 -14.35 -12.63
C TYR A 166 -16.18 -15.01 -14.02
N ALA A 167 -17.40 -15.08 -14.54
CA ALA A 167 -17.69 -15.52 -15.90
C ALA A 167 -17.23 -14.48 -16.93
N ASP A 168 -17.36 -13.19 -16.60
CA ASP A 168 -16.86 -12.08 -17.41
C ASP A 168 -15.89 -11.22 -16.58
N LEU A 169 -14.58 -11.47 -16.76
CA LEU A 169 -13.54 -10.76 -16.03
C LEU A 169 -13.44 -9.28 -16.38
N GLU A 170 -13.76 -8.90 -17.62
CA GLU A 170 -13.69 -7.49 -18.03
C GLU A 170 -14.82 -6.68 -17.42
N ALA A 171 -16.05 -7.22 -17.46
CA ALA A 171 -17.19 -6.60 -16.81
C ALA A 171 -17.00 -6.55 -15.29
N ALA A 172 -16.48 -7.63 -14.69
CA ALA A 172 -16.18 -7.66 -13.26
C ALA A 172 -15.13 -6.62 -12.88
N HIS A 173 -13.98 -6.60 -13.56
CA HIS A 173 -12.93 -5.62 -13.30
C HIS A 173 -13.45 -4.18 -13.43
N ARG A 174 -14.19 -3.88 -14.50
CA ARG A 174 -14.79 -2.56 -14.71
C ARG A 174 -15.74 -2.18 -13.59
N HIS A 175 -16.62 -3.09 -13.17
CA HIS A 175 -17.55 -2.81 -12.07
C HIS A 175 -16.80 -2.57 -10.75
N LEU A 176 -15.82 -3.41 -10.42
CA LEU A 176 -15.04 -3.28 -9.19
C LEU A 176 -14.23 -1.96 -9.15
N VAL A 177 -13.73 -1.51 -10.29
CA VAL A 177 -13.00 -0.23 -10.40
C VAL A 177 -13.96 0.95 -10.46
N ASP A 178 -14.88 0.95 -11.41
CA ASP A 178 -15.71 2.12 -11.73
C ASP A 178 -16.84 2.30 -10.73
N VAL A 179 -17.43 1.24 -10.19
CA VAL A 179 -18.54 1.34 -9.23
C VAL A 179 -18.00 1.39 -7.81
N PHE A 180 -17.24 0.37 -7.40
CA PHE A 180 -16.72 0.25 -6.03
C PHE A 180 -15.48 1.11 -5.75
N GLY A 181 -14.83 1.65 -6.77
CA GLY A 181 -13.68 2.54 -6.58
C GLY A 181 -12.40 1.81 -6.17
N LEU A 182 -12.28 0.52 -6.44
CA LEU A 182 -11.01 -0.20 -6.25
C LEU A 182 -9.97 0.29 -7.27
N ALA A 183 -8.69 0.27 -6.87
CA ALA A 183 -7.63 0.68 -7.78
C ALA A 183 -7.42 -0.38 -8.87
N PRO A 184 -7.20 0.02 -10.14
CA PRO A 184 -7.06 -0.94 -11.24
C PRO A 184 -5.72 -1.69 -11.16
N GLY A 185 -5.78 -3.00 -11.42
CA GLY A 185 -4.61 -3.83 -11.73
C GLY A 185 -4.65 -4.33 -13.19
N PRO A 186 -3.59 -5.04 -13.64
CA PRO A 186 -3.50 -5.58 -14.99
C PRO A 186 -4.59 -6.61 -15.30
N LEU A 187 -4.97 -6.69 -16.57
CA LEU A 187 -5.71 -7.81 -17.15
C LEU A 187 -4.76 -8.58 -18.06
N HIS A 188 -4.57 -9.86 -17.78
CA HIS A 188 -3.75 -10.75 -18.59
C HIS A 188 -4.62 -11.51 -19.58
N ARG A 189 -4.15 -11.54 -20.82
CA ARG A 189 -4.81 -12.20 -21.94
C ARG A 189 -3.99 -13.38 -22.43
N ASP A 190 -4.67 -14.41 -22.90
CA ASP A 190 -4.05 -15.48 -23.66
C ASP A 190 -3.75 -15.06 -25.11
N ASP A 191 -3.18 -15.97 -25.89
CA ASP A 191 -2.79 -15.75 -27.29
C ASP A 191 -4.00 -15.40 -28.19
N ASP A 192 -5.21 -15.80 -27.81
CA ASP A 192 -6.46 -15.51 -28.50
C ASP A 192 -7.06 -14.15 -28.10
N GLY A 193 -6.43 -13.44 -27.16
CA GLY A 193 -6.86 -12.13 -26.66
C GLY A 193 -7.93 -12.19 -25.58
N THR A 194 -8.28 -13.37 -25.08
CA THR A 194 -9.29 -13.56 -24.03
C THR A 194 -8.68 -13.23 -22.67
N VAL A 195 -9.38 -12.48 -21.81
CA VAL A 195 -8.91 -12.26 -20.43
C VAL A 195 -8.99 -13.57 -19.65
N VAL A 196 -7.85 -14.02 -19.14
CA VAL A 196 -7.75 -15.25 -18.33
C VAL A 196 -7.46 -14.97 -16.86
N HIS A 197 -6.91 -13.79 -16.56
CA HIS A 197 -6.61 -13.33 -15.21
C HIS A 197 -6.73 -11.82 -15.12
N GLY A 198 -7.11 -11.31 -13.97
CA GLY A 198 -7.14 -9.88 -13.69
C GLY A 198 -6.73 -9.57 -12.26
N GLU A 199 -6.48 -8.29 -12.00
CA GLU A 199 -6.20 -7.79 -10.66
C GLU A 199 -7.00 -6.53 -10.39
N VAL A 200 -7.50 -6.40 -9.17
CA VAL A 200 -7.87 -5.11 -8.57
C VAL A 200 -7.12 -4.95 -7.25
N ARG A 201 -6.97 -3.71 -6.79
CA ARG A 201 -6.15 -3.38 -5.63
C ARG A 201 -6.93 -2.59 -4.60
N THR A 202 -6.69 -2.94 -3.35
CA THR A 202 -7.02 -2.15 -2.16
C THR A 202 -5.74 -1.48 -1.64
N ALA A 203 -5.84 -0.65 -0.62
CA ALA A 203 -4.67 -0.04 0.00
C ALA A 203 -3.70 -1.08 0.59
N ASP A 204 -4.23 -2.22 1.03
CA ASP A 204 -3.55 -3.28 1.77
C ASP A 204 -3.22 -4.51 0.91
N GLY A 205 -3.52 -4.53 -0.40
CA GLY A 205 -3.15 -5.67 -1.24
C GLY A 205 -3.81 -5.77 -2.60
N ILE A 206 -3.67 -6.96 -3.18
CA ILE A 206 -4.22 -7.34 -4.48
C ILE A 206 -5.34 -8.34 -4.24
N VAL A 207 -6.45 -8.17 -4.96
CA VAL A 207 -7.47 -9.20 -5.18
C VAL A 207 -7.30 -9.70 -6.60
N MET A 208 -6.99 -10.99 -6.74
CA MET A 208 -6.87 -11.64 -8.04
C MET A 208 -8.27 -12.00 -8.56
N LEU A 209 -8.44 -11.85 -9.87
CA LEU A 209 -9.63 -12.23 -10.61
C LEU A 209 -9.26 -13.40 -11.53
N HIS A 210 -10.07 -14.44 -11.53
CA HIS A 210 -9.85 -15.62 -12.34
C HIS A 210 -11.10 -15.95 -13.15
N ARG A 211 -10.92 -16.44 -14.38
CA ARG A 211 -12.03 -16.91 -15.21
C ARG A 211 -12.67 -18.16 -14.60
N VAL A 212 -13.90 -18.47 -15.00
CA VAL A 212 -14.45 -19.80 -14.77
C VAL A 212 -13.52 -20.86 -15.39
N ALA A 213 -13.16 -21.87 -14.59
CA ALA A 213 -12.21 -22.90 -14.99
C ALA A 213 -12.58 -24.24 -14.32
N PRO A 214 -13.45 -25.04 -14.96
CA PRO A 214 -13.91 -26.33 -14.43
C PRO A 214 -12.76 -27.31 -14.15
N GLU A 215 -11.67 -27.22 -14.92
CA GLU A 215 -10.45 -28.01 -14.73
C GLU A 215 -9.80 -27.78 -13.35
N TRP A 216 -10.02 -26.60 -12.76
CA TRP A 216 -9.58 -26.22 -11.40
C TRP A 216 -10.74 -26.18 -10.39
N ARG A 217 -11.93 -26.63 -10.78
CA ARG A 217 -13.18 -26.53 -10.00
C ARG A 217 -13.54 -25.09 -9.61
N LEU A 218 -13.23 -24.13 -10.48
CA LEU A 218 -13.55 -22.72 -10.27
C LEU A 218 -14.85 -22.38 -11.01
N ALA A 219 -15.85 -21.94 -10.25
CA ALA A 219 -17.15 -21.48 -10.74
C ALA A 219 -17.46 -20.10 -10.18
N SER A 220 -18.20 -19.30 -10.96
CA SER A 220 -18.56 -17.94 -10.59
C SER A 220 -19.87 -17.89 -9.79
N PRO A 221 -20.13 -16.81 -9.02
CA PRO A 221 -21.39 -16.62 -8.32
C PRO A 221 -22.63 -16.72 -9.23
N ALA A 222 -22.58 -16.15 -10.44
CA ALA A 222 -23.69 -16.24 -11.39
C ALA A 222 -23.96 -17.69 -11.82
N THR A 223 -22.88 -18.47 -12.01
CA THR A 223 -23.01 -19.89 -12.41
C THR A 223 -23.58 -20.74 -11.28
N LEU A 224 -23.20 -20.44 -10.03
CA LEU A 224 -23.64 -21.20 -8.86
C LEU A 224 -25.01 -20.75 -8.35
N GLY A 225 -25.44 -19.54 -8.66
CA GLY A 225 -26.60 -18.90 -8.03
C GLY A 225 -26.40 -18.64 -6.54
N ALA A 226 -25.15 -18.66 -6.08
CA ALA A 226 -24.77 -18.51 -4.68
C ALA A 226 -23.33 -18.00 -4.57
N ALA A 227 -23.06 -17.23 -3.52
CA ALA A 227 -21.70 -16.85 -3.16
C ALA A 227 -21.09 -17.92 -2.25
N THR A 228 -19.90 -18.40 -2.60
CA THR A 228 -19.12 -19.35 -1.77
C THR A 228 -18.22 -18.66 -0.75
N GLY A 229 -18.14 -17.32 -0.84
CA GLY A 229 -17.44 -16.43 0.07
C GLY A 229 -17.84 -14.98 -0.20
N MET A 230 -17.45 -14.08 0.69
CA MET A 230 -17.71 -12.64 0.60
C MET A 230 -16.44 -11.87 0.97
N LEU A 231 -16.14 -10.78 0.27
CA LEU A 231 -15.11 -9.85 0.68
C LEU A 231 -15.69 -8.72 1.53
N VAL A 232 -14.95 -8.42 2.60
CA VAL A 232 -15.16 -7.23 3.43
C VAL A 232 -13.98 -6.30 3.18
N VAL A 233 -14.26 -5.07 2.79
CA VAL A 233 -13.24 -4.07 2.44
C VAL A 233 -13.27 -2.94 3.45
N THR A 234 -12.13 -2.65 4.06
CA THR A 234 -12.02 -1.47 4.93
C THR A 234 -11.94 -0.20 4.09
N VAL A 235 -12.82 0.75 4.39
CA VAL A 235 -12.86 2.09 3.79
C VAL A 235 -12.59 3.14 4.86
N GLN A 236 -12.10 4.31 4.44
CA GLN A 236 -11.78 5.38 5.39
C GLN A 236 -13.04 6.05 5.94
N ASP A 237 -14.08 6.17 5.11
CA ASP A 237 -15.38 6.76 5.45
C ASP A 237 -16.48 5.97 4.74
N VAL A 238 -17.29 5.27 5.54
CA VAL A 238 -18.32 4.34 5.05
C VAL A 238 -19.47 5.08 4.37
N ASP A 239 -19.89 6.22 4.91
CA ASP A 239 -20.99 7.01 4.34
C ASP A 239 -20.59 7.67 3.03
N ALA A 240 -19.38 8.24 2.97
CA ALA A 240 -18.86 8.85 1.75
C ALA A 240 -18.65 7.81 0.65
N HIS A 241 -18.12 6.62 0.99
CA HIS A 241 -17.93 5.53 0.04
C HIS A 241 -19.28 4.98 -0.45
N HIS A 242 -20.24 4.76 0.44
CA HIS A 242 -21.62 4.38 0.09
C HIS A 242 -22.26 5.39 -0.88
N ALA A 243 -22.20 6.69 -0.57
CA ALA A 243 -22.77 7.72 -1.43
C ALA A 243 -22.15 7.71 -2.84
N ALA A 244 -20.83 7.48 -2.91
CA ALA A 244 -20.13 7.34 -4.18
C ALA A 244 -20.57 6.09 -4.95
N VAL A 245 -20.71 4.94 -4.28
CA VAL A 245 -21.20 3.70 -4.92
C VAL A 245 -22.62 3.88 -5.47
N VAL A 246 -23.53 4.50 -4.71
CA VAL A 246 -24.89 4.82 -5.18
C VAL A 246 -24.86 5.74 -6.40
N ALA A 247 -24.05 6.81 -6.36
CA ALA A 247 -23.93 7.75 -7.47
C ALA A 247 -23.38 7.11 -8.75
N ARG A 248 -22.61 6.02 -8.63
CA ARG A 248 -22.06 5.24 -9.74
C ARG A 248 -22.96 4.07 -10.16
N GLY A 249 -24.19 4.01 -9.64
CA GLY A 249 -25.19 3.01 -10.01
C GLY A 249 -25.00 1.65 -9.34
N GLY A 250 -24.24 1.58 -8.24
CA GLY A 250 -24.08 0.35 -7.46
C GLY A 250 -25.38 -0.07 -6.76
N THR A 251 -25.59 -1.38 -6.66
CA THR A 251 -26.76 -1.95 -6.00
C THR A 251 -26.47 -2.17 -4.51
N VAL A 252 -27.00 -1.29 -3.66
CA VAL A 252 -26.86 -1.39 -2.20
C VAL A 252 -27.87 -2.39 -1.65
N THR A 253 -27.43 -3.32 -0.81
CA THR A 253 -28.29 -4.31 -0.12
C THR A 253 -28.84 -3.78 1.20
N TYR A 254 -28.04 -3.02 1.94
CA TYR A 254 -28.46 -2.27 3.14
C TYR A 254 -27.59 -1.02 3.33
N PRO A 255 -28.14 0.09 3.86
CA PRO A 255 -27.43 1.36 4.00
C PRO A 255 -26.39 1.32 5.14
N PRO A 256 -25.49 2.33 5.24
CA PRO A 256 -24.54 2.48 6.34
C PRO A 256 -25.21 2.35 7.71
N THR A 257 -24.79 1.34 8.47
CA THR A 257 -25.37 0.93 9.74
C THR A 257 -24.26 0.66 10.75
N ASP A 258 -24.43 1.12 11.99
CA ASP A 258 -23.53 0.79 13.09
C ASP A 258 -23.87 -0.60 13.62
N GLN A 259 -22.87 -1.45 13.73
CA GLN A 259 -23.00 -2.84 14.11
C GLN A 259 -22.62 -3.07 15.58
N PRO A 260 -23.24 -4.06 16.25
CA PRO A 260 -23.00 -4.33 17.67
C PRO A 260 -21.56 -4.77 17.97
N TYR A 261 -20.81 -5.20 16.95
CA TYR A 261 -19.39 -5.57 17.04
C TYR A 261 -18.43 -4.40 16.73
N GLY A 262 -18.91 -3.15 16.80
CA GLY A 262 -18.05 -1.96 16.88
C GLY A 262 -17.57 -1.40 15.54
N VAL A 263 -18.33 -1.63 14.47
CA VAL A 263 -18.00 -1.11 13.13
C VAL A 263 -19.19 -0.42 12.52
N ARG A 264 -18.93 0.54 11.64
CA ARG A 264 -19.92 1.06 10.69
C ARG A 264 -19.73 0.32 9.37
N GLU A 265 -20.79 -0.19 8.77
CA GLU A 265 -20.69 -0.88 7.47
C GLU A 265 -21.94 -0.70 6.60
N TYR A 266 -21.79 -0.94 5.30
CA TYR A 266 -22.91 -1.09 4.38
C TYR A 266 -22.66 -2.26 3.41
N GLY A 267 -23.74 -2.82 2.85
CA GLY A 267 -23.67 -3.92 1.91
C GLY A 267 -23.99 -3.50 0.48
N ALA A 268 -23.34 -4.14 -0.48
CA ALA A 268 -23.64 -4.01 -1.91
C ALA A 268 -23.59 -5.35 -2.64
N LEU A 269 -24.16 -5.39 -3.84
CA LEU A 269 -24.00 -6.51 -4.76
C LEU A 269 -22.87 -6.23 -5.75
N GLY A 270 -22.00 -7.21 -5.93
CA GLY A 270 -20.93 -7.21 -6.90
C GLY A 270 -21.40 -7.49 -8.33
N PRO A 271 -20.45 -7.68 -9.27
CA PRO A 271 -20.73 -7.78 -10.70
C PRO A 271 -21.67 -8.93 -11.08
N GLU A 272 -21.71 -10.01 -10.30
CA GLU A 272 -22.54 -11.18 -10.54
C GLU A 272 -23.63 -11.38 -9.49
N GLY A 273 -23.94 -10.34 -8.71
CA GLY A 273 -24.97 -10.38 -7.67
C GLY A 273 -24.51 -11.01 -6.36
N GLU A 274 -23.21 -11.30 -6.21
CA GLU A 274 -22.64 -11.76 -4.95
C GLU A 274 -22.53 -10.62 -3.92
N PRO A 275 -22.64 -10.89 -2.62
CA PRO A 275 -22.58 -9.85 -1.61
C PRO A 275 -21.14 -9.34 -1.42
N TRP A 276 -21.03 -8.05 -1.13
CA TRP A 276 -19.82 -7.33 -0.69
C TRP A 276 -20.18 -6.48 0.53
N SER A 277 -19.23 -6.32 1.46
CA SER A 277 -19.36 -5.38 2.60
C SER A 277 -18.20 -4.37 2.60
N PHE A 278 -18.51 -3.14 2.97
CA PHE A 278 -17.53 -2.07 3.17
C PHE A 278 -17.68 -1.51 4.57
N TRP A 279 -16.59 -1.47 5.34
CA TRP A 279 -16.67 -1.14 6.77
C TRP A 279 -15.54 -0.24 7.27
N SER A 280 -15.72 0.32 8.46
CA SER A 280 -14.65 0.93 9.25
C SER A 280 -14.94 0.78 10.74
N PRO A 281 -13.92 0.67 11.62
CA PRO A 281 -14.14 0.71 13.06
C PRO A 281 -14.86 1.98 13.50
N LEU A 282 -15.76 1.86 14.49
CA LEU A 282 -16.32 3.03 15.16
C LEU A 282 -15.23 3.72 15.99
N THR A 283 -15.27 5.05 16.05
CA THR A 283 -14.32 5.84 16.84
C THR A 283 -14.54 5.66 18.35
N GLU A 284 -15.75 5.27 18.75
CA GLU A 284 -16.11 4.94 20.14
C GLU A 284 -16.62 3.49 20.19
N PRO A 285 -16.21 2.69 21.20
CA PRO A 285 -16.73 1.34 21.37
C PRO A 285 -18.25 1.39 21.61
N PRO A 286 -19.00 0.37 21.14
CA PRO A 286 -20.45 0.33 21.35
C PRO A 286 -20.76 0.35 22.86
N PRO A 287 -21.85 1.01 23.28
CA PRO A 287 -22.24 1.02 24.69
C PRO A 287 -22.47 -0.41 25.18
N ALA A 288 -21.91 -0.72 26.36
CA ALA A 288 -21.99 -2.02 27.01
C ALA A 288 -23.43 -2.41 27.40
#